data_AF-A0A183CD67-F1
#
_entry.id   AF-A0A183CD67-F1
#
_cell.length_a   1.000
_cell.length_b   1.000
_cell.length_c   1.000
_cell.angle_alpha   90.00
_cell.angle_beta   90.00
_cell.angle_gamma   90.00
#
_symmetry.space_group_name_H-M   'P 1'
#
loop_
_entity.id
_entity.type
_entity.pdbx_description
1 polymer ?
#
loop_
_entity_poly.entity_id
_entity_poly.type
_entity_poly.pdbx_seq_one_letter_code
_entity_poly.pdbx_strand_id
1 'polypeptide(L)'
;MAQKLSSKAKIVVTDSTVSLKKLAAIGDVYQYSGHGQMPREMLLEKVANADALFCLLRDKIDEELLGRATKLKVVGTMSVGYEHIDLEACRKRGVRIGYTPDVLTDATAELGMALLLATARRIPEAVRSAQTGGWKTWSPYYMCGKTLVDAVIGVYGMGKIGTCMANKIVAFKPKRIIYNNRRPVDSSPFEFVSFDALLAQSDFVIVCAAPSKENAQIFNRDAFEKMRKDSILINISRGILVDIEALEEALRDGRIRAAGLDVTDPEPLPTAHPLFSMDNCVILPHIGSATYATRDLMASTTEQNICNFFQGIEMVAELNTELPATNSELSFPQPYELLSAELWLLIFGNLERNDLDSLCGKTLVDAVIGVYGMGKIGTCMANKIVAFKPKRIIYNNRRPVDSSPFEFVSFDALLAQSDFVIVCAAPSKENAQIFNRGAFAKMRKDSILINISRGILVDIEALEEALRDGRIRAAGLDVTDPEPLPTDHPLFSMDNCVILPHIGSATYATRDLMASTTEQNIGNFFQGIEMVAELKFADLSDEY
;
A
#
# COMPACT_ATOMS: atom_id res chain seq x y z
N MET A 1 -27.64 6.17 -33.76
CA MET A 1 -27.24 5.59 -35.06
C MET A 1 -25.81 5.08 -34.93
N ALA A 2 -25.58 3.77 -34.97
CA ALA A 2 -24.24 3.20 -34.88
C ALA A 2 -23.47 3.49 -36.18
N GLN A 3 -22.40 4.27 -36.10
CA GLN A 3 -21.42 4.40 -37.19
C GLN A 3 -20.74 3.03 -37.35
N LYS A 4 -21.10 2.29 -38.41
CA LYS A 4 -20.28 1.16 -38.86
C LYS A 4 -18.92 1.71 -39.29
N LEU A 5 -17.89 1.49 -38.47
CA LEU A 5 -16.50 1.73 -38.84
C LEU A 5 -16.17 0.90 -40.09
N SER A 6 -15.96 1.56 -41.23
CA SER A 6 -15.65 0.88 -42.50
C SER A 6 -14.16 0.50 -42.62
N SER A 7 -13.35 0.79 -41.61
CA SER A 7 -11.93 0.43 -41.49
C SER A 7 -11.59 0.10 -40.03
N LYS A 8 -10.70 -0.88 -39.81
CA LYS A 8 -10.16 -1.19 -38.47
C LYS A 8 -9.55 0.07 -37.84
N ALA A 9 -9.82 0.31 -36.55
CA ALA A 9 -9.27 1.46 -35.84
C ALA A 9 -7.74 1.32 -35.71
N LYS A 10 -6.98 2.41 -35.83
CA LYS A 10 -5.55 2.41 -35.54
C LYS A 10 -5.31 2.80 -34.09
N ILE A 11 -4.70 1.91 -33.32
CA ILE A 11 -4.56 2.06 -31.86
C ILE A 11 -3.07 2.07 -31.52
N VAL A 12 -2.63 3.10 -30.79
CA VAL A 12 -1.27 3.19 -30.26
C VAL A 12 -1.30 2.87 -28.76
N VAL A 13 -0.43 1.98 -28.32
CA VAL A 13 -0.21 1.64 -26.90
C VAL A 13 1.24 1.97 -26.55
N THR A 14 1.44 2.82 -25.56
CA THR A 14 2.76 3.37 -25.20
C THR A 14 3.61 2.47 -24.30
N ASP A 15 3.11 1.27 -23.95
CA ASP A 15 3.73 0.38 -22.98
C ASP A 15 3.71 -1.09 -23.43
N SER A 16 4.80 -1.80 -23.15
CA SER A 16 5.05 -3.18 -23.56
C SER A 16 4.48 -4.23 -22.60
N THR A 17 4.12 -3.86 -21.36
CA THR A 17 3.76 -4.83 -20.31
C THR A 17 2.26 -5.00 -20.14
N VAL A 18 1.44 -4.16 -20.79
CA VAL A 18 -0.02 -4.27 -20.71
C VAL A 18 -0.57 -5.31 -21.69
N SER A 19 -1.49 -6.15 -21.22
CA SER A 19 -2.22 -7.12 -22.05
C SER A 19 -3.20 -6.41 -22.99
N LEU A 20 -3.23 -6.80 -24.27
CA LEU A 20 -4.00 -6.13 -25.35
C LEU A 20 -5.18 -6.95 -25.89
N LYS A 21 -5.66 -7.94 -25.12
CA LYS A 21 -6.62 -8.95 -25.58
C LYS A 21 -7.88 -8.34 -26.19
N LYS A 22 -8.36 -7.19 -25.69
CA LYS A 22 -9.59 -6.57 -26.19
C LYS A 22 -9.34 -5.64 -27.38
N LEU A 23 -8.23 -4.90 -27.35
CA LEU A 23 -7.92 -3.90 -28.40
C LEU A 23 -7.65 -4.55 -29.76
N ALA A 24 -7.03 -5.73 -29.79
CA ALA A 24 -6.78 -6.47 -31.03
C ALA A 24 -8.06 -6.86 -31.79
N ALA A 25 -9.21 -6.93 -31.11
CA ALA A 25 -10.49 -7.28 -31.71
C ALA A 25 -11.14 -6.11 -32.48
N ILE A 26 -10.78 -4.86 -32.17
CA ILE A 26 -11.42 -3.66 -32.72
C ILE A 26 -10.53 -2.89 -33.70
N GLY A 27 -9.24 -3.21 -33.79
CA GLY A 27 -8.30 -2.39 -34.55
C GLY A 27 -6.93 -3.03 -34.83
N ASP A 28 -6.14 -2.31 -35.61
CA ASP A 28 -4.72 -2.56 -35.81
C ASP A 28 -3.95 -1.87 -34.67
N VAL A 29 -3.31 -2.67 -33.81
CA VAL A 29 -2.63 -2.19 -32.61
C VAL A 29 -1.13 -2.09 -32.83
N TYR A 30 -0.57 -0.91 -32.59
CA TYR A 30 0.86 -0.70 -32.40
C TYR A 30 1.15 -0.66 -30.90
N GLN A 31 1.92 -1.63 -30.41
CA GLN A 31 2.42 -1.64 -29.04
C GLN A 31 3.89 -1.25 -29.03
N TYR A 32 4.26 -0.28 -28.19
CA TYR A 32 5.65 0.03 -27.95
C TYR A 32 6.35 -1.18 -27.32
N SER A 33 7.49 -1.60 -27.88
CA SER A 33 8.23 -2.80 -27.45
C SER A 33 9.51 -2.49 -26.67
N GLY A 34 9.84 -1.21 -26.47
CA GLY A 34 11.03 -0.82 -25.72
C GLY A 34 10.85 -0.90 -24.21
N HIS A 35 11.97 -0.77 -23.50
CA HIS A 35 11.97 -0.63 -22.05
C HIS A 35 11.75 0.83 -21.65
N GLY A 36 10.90 1.06 -20.65
CA GLY A 36 10.66 2.38 -20.09
C GLY A 36 9.72 3.25 -20.94
N GLN A 37 9.91 4.57 -20.87
CA GLN A 37 9.05 5.52 -21.55
C GLN A 37 9.30 5.54 -23.06
N MET A 38 8.22 5.47 -23.85
CA MET A 38 8.28 5.68 -25.29
C MET A 38 8.88 7.06 -25.61
N PRO A 39 9.94 7.14 -26.45
CA PRO A 39 10.54 8.43 -26.80
C PRO A 39 9.51 9.39 -27.41
N ARG A 40 9.57 10.66 -27.00
CA ARG A 40 8.59 11.68 -27.39
C ARG A 40 8.38 11.79 -28.90
N GLU A 41 9.46 11.86 -29.68
CA GLU A 41 9.37 11.94 -31.15
C GLU A 41 8.69 10.71 -31.75
N MET A 42 8.95 9.52 -31.19
CA MET A 42 8.30 8.30 -31.65
C MET A 42 6.80 8.33 -31.32
N LEU A 43 6.42 8.79 -30.12
CA LEU A 43 5.02 8.97 -29.74
C LEU A 43 4.31 9.89 -30.73
N LEU A 44 4.91 11.05 -31.02
CA LEU A 44 4.42 12.04 -31.98
C LEU A 44 4.27 11.47 -33.41
N GLU A 45 5.20 10.64 -33.86
CA GLU A 45 5.12 9.95 -35.16
C GLU A 45 3.95 8.96 -35.19
N LYS A 46 3.82 8.10 -34.18
CA LYS A 46 2.83 7.01 -34.18
C LYS A 46 1.41 7.52 -34.02
N VAL A 47 1.20 8.54 -33.19
CA VAL A 47 -0.14 9.11 -32.95
C VAL A 47 -0.68 9.94 -34.12
N ALA A 48 0.18 10.40 -35.05
CA ALA A 48 -0.23 11.22 -36.20
C ALA A 48 -1.30 10.55 -37.09
N ASN A 49 -1.34 9.21 -37.10
CA ASN A 49 -2.33 8.43 -37.85
C ASN A 49 -3.21 7.53 -36.97
N ALA A 50 -3.21 7.72 -35.65
CA ALA A 50 -3.99 6.92 -34.72
C ALA A 50 -5.43 7.41 -34.59
N ASP A 51 -6.38 6.49 -34.44
CA ASP A 51 -7.75 6.76 -34.02
C ASP A 51 -7.88 6.76 -32.49
N ALA A 52 -7.03 5.98 -31.79
CA ALA A 52 -7.02 5.88 -30.34
C ALA A 52 -5.60 5.78 -29.76
N LEU A 53 -5.45 6.26 -28.53
CA LEU A 53 -4.22 6.19 -27.76
C LEU A 53 -4.52 5.54 -26.39
N PHE A 54 -3.84 4.44 -26.08
CA PHE A 54 -3.69 3.90 -24.73
C PHE A 54 -2.37 4.42 -24.17
N CYS A 55 -2.42 5.19 -23.09
CA CYS A 55 -1.25 5.82 -22.48
C CYS A 55 -1.16 5.60 -20.97
N LEU A 56 0.02 5.87 -20.42
CA LEU A 56 0.32 5.84 -18.99
C LEU A 56 0.57 7.26 -18.46
N LEU A 57 0.64 7.42 -17.13
CA LEU A 57 0.78 8.72 -16.46
C LEU A 57 2.01 9.55 -16.88
N ARG A 58 3.04 8.90 -17.43
CA ARG A 58 4.28 9.55 -17.88
C ARG A 58 4.17 10.17 -19.27
N ASP A 59 3.14 9.80 -20.05
CA ASP A 59 2.98 10.24 -21.43
C ASP A 59 2.28 11.61 -21.48
N LYS A 60 2.99 12.66 -21.87
CA LYS A 60 2.41 14.01 -21.92
C LYS A 60 1.49 14.17 -23.14
N ILE A 61 0.18 14.31 -22.93
CA ILE A 61 -0.83 14.50 -23.98
C ILE A 61 -1.18 16.00 -24.06
N ASP A 62 -0.27 16.77 -24.65
CA ASP A 62 -0.37 18.23 -24.75
C ASP A 62 -0.79 18.70 -26.16
N GLU A 63 -0.91 20.03 -26.32
CA GLU A 63 -1.30 20.69 -27.58
C GLU A 63 -0.40 20.29 -28.78
N GLU A 64 0.89 20.01 -28.56
CA GLU A 64 1.78 19.55 -29.62
C GLU A 64 1.36 18.17 -30.15
N LEU A 65 1.17 17.21 -29.24
CA LEU A 65 0.75 15.86 -29.60
C LEU A 65 -0.62 15.89 -30.27
N LEU A 66 -1.57 16.61 -29.68
CA LEU A 66 -2.93 16.75 -30.19
C LEU A 66 -2.98 17.53 -31.51
N GLY A 67 -2.01 18.42 -31.76
CA GLY A 67 -1.83 19.10 -33.04
C GLY A 67 -1.38 18.17 -34.18
N ARG A 68 -0.55 17.16 -33.87
CA ARG A 68 -0.13 16.14 -34.85
C ARG A 68 -1.16 15.04 -35.05
N ALA A 69 -1.93 14.69 -34.00
CA ALA A 69 -2.86 13.58 -33.98
C ALA A 69 -4.27 13.94 -34.53
N THR A 70 -4.35 14.40 -35.79
CA THR A 70 -5.59 14.96 -36.38
C THR A 70 -6.73 13.94 -36.57
N LYS A 71 -6.45 12.64 -36.44
CA LYS A 71 -7.42 11.53 -36.52
C LYS A 71 -7.81 10.97 -35.15
N LEU A 72 -7.16 11.41 -34.08
CA LEU A 72 -7.36 10.86 -32.75
C LEU A 72 -8.78 11.20 -32.26
N LYS A 73 -9.48 10.18 -31.77
CA LYS A 73 -10.88 10.32 -31.30
C LYS A 73 -11.02 10.02 -29.81
N VAL A 74 -10.15 9.15 -29.29
CA VAL A 74 -10.20 8.73 -27.88
C VAL A 74 -8.80 8.55 -27.30
N VAL A 75 -8.61 9.04 -26.07
CA VAL A 75 -7.44 8.77 -25.23
C VAL A 75 -7.91 7.95 -24.03
N GLY A 76 -7.43 6.72 -23.90
CA GLY A 76 -7.54 5.92 -22.69
C GLY A 76 -6.27 6.06 -21.87
N THR A 77 -6.37 6.56 -20.65
CA THR A 77 -5.24 6.62 -19.71
C THR A 77 -5.39 5.57 -18.63
N MET A 78 -4.35 4.77 -18.41
CA MET A 78 -4.26 3.82 -17.30
C MET A 78 -3.81 4.55 -16.03
N SER A 79 -4.62 5.50 -15.58
CA SER A 79 -4.36 6.34 -14.41
C SER A 79 -5.64 6.96 -13.86
N VAL A 80 -5.61 7.33 -12.57
CA VAL A 80 -6.65 8.20 -11.95
C VAL A 80 -6.31 9.67 -12.14
N GLY A 81 -5.04 10.04 -11.99
CA GLY A 81 -4.54 11.36 -12.36
C GLY A 81 -4.62 11.56 -13.87
N TYR A 82 -4.89 12.79 -14.28
CA TYR A 82 -4.99 13.20 -15.69
C TYR A 82 -4.28 14.54 -15.93
N GLU A 83 -3.40 14.94 -15.02
CA GLU A 83 -2.61 16.19 -15.12
C GLU A 83 -1.65 16.18 -16.31
N HIS A 84 -1.29 15.00 -16.81
CA HIS A 84 -0.50 14.80 -18.03
C HIS A 84 -1.31 15.03 -19.32
N ILE A 85 -2.62 15.28 -19.24
CA ILE A 85 -3.52 15.48 -20.39
C ILE A 85 -4.06 16.91 -20.43
N ASP A 86 -3.86 17.60 -21.55
CA ASP A 86 -4.48 18.90 -21.82
C ASP A 86 -5.96 18.73 -22.18
N LEU A 87 -6.80 18.79 -21.15
CA LEU A 87 -8.25 18.59 -21.28
C LEU A 87 -8.91 19.61 -22.23
N GLU A 88 -8.43 20.85 -22.24
CA GLU A 88 -9.00 21.92 -23.07
C GLU A 88 -8.63 21.72 -24.54
N ALA A 89 -7.39 21.28 -24.81
CA ALA A 89 -6.95 20.90 -26.15
C ALA A 89 -7.70 19.67 -26.69
N CYS A 90 -7.97 18.66 -25.85
CA CYS A 90 -8.80 17.51 -26.19
C CYS A 90 -10.24 17.93 -26.52
N ARG A 91 -10.84 18.78 -25.67
CA ARG A 91 -12.21 19.30 -25.85
C ARG A 91 -12.37 20.05 -27.16
N LYS A 92 -11.44 20.95 -27.50
CA LYS A 92 -11.44 21.70 -28.78
C LYS A 92 -11.41 20.81 -30.02
N ARG A 93 -10.85 19.60 -29.89
CA ARG A 93 -10.69 18.63 -30.98
C ARG A 93 -11.71 17.50 -30.96
N GLY A 94 -12.63 17.49 -29.97
CA GLY A 94 -13.61 16.41 -29.81
C GLY A 94 -12.98 15.07 -29.41
N VAL A 95 -11.80 15.09 -28.79
CA VAL A 95 -11.13 13.87 -28.30
C VAL A 95 -11.73 13.50 -26.94
N ARG A 96 -12.37 12.34 -26.85
CA ARG A 96 -12.92 11.81 -25.60
C ARG A 96 -11.82 11.18 -24.75
N ILE A 97 -12.00 11.21 -23.43
CA ILE A 97 -10.99 10.73 -22.48
C ILE A 97 -11.60 9.67 -21.57
N GLY A 98 -11.02 8.47 -21.62
CA GLY A 98 -11.30 7.39 -20.68
C GLY A 98 -10.19 7.29 -19.63
N TYR A 99 -10.55 7.03 -18.38
CA TYR A 99 -9.61 6.91 -17.26
C TYR A 99 -10.00 5.75 -16.32
N THR A 100 -9.29 5.56 -15.21
CA THR A 100 -9.52 4.41 -14.31
C THR A 100 -9.87 4.84 -12.87
N PRO A 101 -11.00 5.52 -12.61
CA PRO A 101 -11.43 5.85 -11.25
C PRO A 101 -11.69 4.58 -10.44
N ASP A 102 -11.66 4.71 -9.11
CA ASP A 102 -12.05 3.68 -8.13
C ASP A 102 -11.14 2.46 -8.01
N VAL A 103 -10.63 1.92 -9.11
CA VAL A 103 -9.93 0.62 -9.19
C VAL A 103 -8.66 0.52 -8.35
N LEU A 104 -8.03 1.65 -8.01
CA LEU A 104 -6.78 1.71 -7.24
C LEU A 104 -6.93 2.23 -5.82
N THR A 105 -8.16 2.53 -5.38
CA THR A 105 -8.43 3.21 -4.10
C THR A 105 -7.94 2.38 -2.91
N ASP A 106 -8.32 1.10 -2.86
CA ASP A 106 -7.91 0.22 -1.78
C ASP A 106 -6.39 -0.06 -1.82
N ALA A 107 -5.81 -0.35 -2.99
CA ALA A 107 -4.37 -0.56 -3.13
C ALA A 107 -3.52 0.65 -2.68
N THR A 108 -3.95 1.87 -3.05
CA THR A 108 -3.23 3.10 -2.65
C THR A 108 -3.39 3.37 -1.16
N ALA A 109 -4.56 3.11 -0.58
CA ALA A 109 -4.75 3.22 0.87
C ALA A 109 -3.98 2.12 1.64
N GLU A 110 -3.84 0.92 1.07
CA GLU A 110 -2.98 -0.15 1.62
C GLU A 110 -1.52 0.27 1.67
N LEU A 111 -0.98 0.77 0.55
CA LEU A 111 0.38 1.29 0.55
C LEU A 111 0.52 2.49 1.49
N GLY A 112 -0.48 3.38 1.54
CA GLY A 112 -0.52 4.47 2.50
C GLY A 112 -0.39 4.00 3.95
N MET A 113 -1.09 2.92 4.32
CA MET A 113 -0.96 2.29 5.64
C MET A 113 0.43 1.69 5.85
N ALA A 114 0.98 1.02 4.83
CA ALA A 114 2.33 0.47 4.88
C ALA A 114 3.39 1.57 5.06
N LEU A 115 3.34 2.64 4.27
CA LEU A 115 4.24 3.80 4.35
C LEU A 115 4.11 4.54 5.67
N LEU A 116 2.88 4.75 6.16
CA LEU A 116 2.59 5.33 7.48
C LEU A 116 3.26 4.50 8.60
N LEU A 117 3.03 3.19 8.62
CA LEU A 117 3.59 2.32 9.65
C LEU A 117 5.10 2.16 9.50
N ALA A 118 5.64 2.06 8.29
CA ALA A 118 7.07 1.97 8.02
C ALA A 118 7.82 3.21 8.52
N THR A 119 7.27 4.39 8.25
CA THR A 119 7.82 5.67 8.72
C THR A 119 7.68 5.80 10.24
N ALA A 120 6.49 5.53 10.79
CA ALA A 120 6.23 5.66 12.22
C ALA A 120 7.10 4.71 13.07
N ARG A 121 7.30 3.48 12.57
CA ARG A 121 8.02 2.40 13.25
C ARG A 121 9.47 2.24 12.80
N ARG A 122 10.00 3.16 11.99
CA ARG A 122 11.41 3.20 11.54
C ARG A 122 11.83 1.90 10.84
N ILE A 123 10.93 1.30 10.06
CA ILE A 123 11.14 -0.02 9.46
C ILE A 123 12.40 -0.06 8.57
N PRO A 124 12.61 0.88 7.62
CA PRO A 124 13.80 0.83 6.76
C PRO A 124 15.11 0.93 7.55
N GLU A 125 15.15 1.80 8.57
CA GLU A 125 16.31 1.92 9.47
C GLU A 125 16.54 0.63 10.27
N ALA A 126 15.47 0.03 10.77
CA ALA A 126 15.53 -1.21 11.54
C ALA A 126 16.03 -2.39 10.68
N VAL A 127 15.58 -2.50 9.42
CA VAL A 127 16.07 -3.50 8.45
C VAL A 127 17.56 -3.29 8.20
N ARG A 128 17.99 -2.06 7.89
CA ARG A 128 19.41 -1.75 7.71
C ARG A 128 20.25 -2.10 8.94
N SER A 129 19.74 -1.80 10.14
CA SER A 129 20.43 -2.12 11.39
C SER A 129 20.57 -3.63 11.61
N ALA A 130 19.55 -4.42 11.26
CA ALA A 130 19.63 -5.88 11.32
C ALA A 130 20.69 -6.43 10.34
N GLN A 131 20.71 -5.91 9.10
CA GLN A 131 21.65 -6.32 8.05
C GLN A 131 23.11 -5.93 8.33
N THR A 132 23.34 -4.78 8.97
CA THR A 132 24.68 -4.20 9.16
C THR A 132 25.30 -4.50 10.53
N GLY A 133 24.70 -5.42 11.30
CA GLY A 133 25.19 -5.80 12.64
C GLY A 133 24.91 -4.77 13.75
N GLY A 134 24.00 -3.83 13.51
CA GLY A 134 23.48 -2.90 14.51
C GLY A 134 22.52 -3.57 15.50
N TRP A 135 21.91 -4.71 15.13
CA TRP A 135 21.14 -5.56 16.02
C TRP A 135 22.07 -6.32 16.98
N LYS A 136 22.33 -5.70 18.14
CA LYS A 136 23.17 -6.24 19.22
C LYS A 136 22.28 -6.82 20.32
N THR A 137 22.45 -6.33 21.55
CA THR A 137 21.65 -6.71 22.71
C THR A 137 20.38 -5.88 22.81
N TRP A 138 19.31 -6.50 23.33
CA TRP A 138 18.06 -5.80 23.61
C TRP A 138 18.27 -4.59 24.52
N SER A 139 17.62 -3.47 24.20
CA SER A 139 17.57 -2.26 25.02
C SER A 139 16.15 -1.69 24.99
N PRO A 140 15.62 -1.17 26.12
CA PRO A 140 14.21 -0.77 26.22
C PRO A 140 13.77 0.19 25.12
N TYR A 141 14.57 1.21 24.81
CA TYR A 141 14.22 2.27 23.86
C TYR A 141 14.81 2.10 22.46
N TYR A 142 15.57 1.03 22.22
CA TYR A 142 16.15 0.76 20.91
C TYR A 142 15.05 0.69 19.84
N MET A 143 15.23 1.47 18.76
CA MET A 143 14.30 1.59 17.63
C MET A 143 12.85 1.94 18.00
N CYS A 144 12.61 2.60 19.14
CA CYS A 144 11.26 3.01 19.51
C CYS A 144 10.67 3.99 18.47
N GLY A 145 9.53 3.58 17.91
CA GLY A 145 8.72 4.35 16.98
C GLY A 145 7.55 5.07 17.65
N LYS A 146 6.77 5.76 16.82
CA LYS A 146 5.51 6.40 17.20
C LYS A 146 4.33 5.43 16.95
N THR A 147 3.34 5.45 17.85
CA THR A 147 2.13 4.62 17.74
C THR A 147 0.96 5.41 17.17
N LEU A 148 0.05 4.72 16.48
CA LEU A 148 -1.23 5.29 16.04
C LEU A 148 -2.30 5.27 17.15
N VAL A 149 -2.11 4.43 18.18
CA VAL A 149 -3.03 4.37 19.33
C VAL A 149 -3.02 5.72 20.04
N ASP A 150 -4.19 6.26 20.31
CA ASP A 150 -4.40 7.57 20.95
C ASP A 150 -3.79 8.79 20.22
N ALA A 151 -3.34 8.62 18.98
CA ALA A 151 -2.83 9.71 18.15
C ALA A 151 -3.95 10.54 17.50
N VAL A 152 -3.67 11.80 17.20
CA VAL A 152 -4.51 12.65 16.33
C VAL A 152 -4.06 12.50 14.88
N ILE A 153 -4.98 12.05 14.02
CA ILE A 153 -4.71 11.82 12.59
C ILE A 153 -5.34 12.95 11.78
N GLY A 154 -4.54 13.71 11.04
CA GLY A 154 -4.98 14.72 10.09
C GLY A 154 -4.96 14.18 8.67
N VAL A 155 -6.09 14.25 7.97
CA VAL A 155 -6.18 13.89 6.54
C VAL A 155 -6.40 15.16 5.72
N TYR A 156 -5.42 15.53 4.90
CA TYR A 156 -5.56 16.62 3.93
C TYR A 156 -6.08 16.02 2.61
N GLY A 157 -7.36 16.22 2.32
CA GLY A 157 -8.06 15.61 1.18
C GLY A 157 -8.84 14.34 1.53
N MET A 158 -10.04 14.50 2.07
CA MET A 158 -11.05 13.46 2.32
C MET A 158 -11.82 13.10 1.03
N GLY A 159 -11.09 12.73 -0.03
CA GLY A 159 -11.66 12.10 -1.22
C GLY A 159 -11.78 10.59 -1.05
N LYS A 160 -11.95 9.84 -2.13
CA LYS A 160 -12.09 8.36 -2.08
C LYS A 160 -10.92 7.67 -1.36
N ILE A 161 -9.68 8.04 -1.69
CA ILE A 161 -8.47 7.52 -1.03
C ILE A 161 -8.39 7.99 0.43
N GLY A 162 -8.63 9.28 0.70
CA GLY A 162 -8.62 9.84 2.05
C GLY A 162 -9.64 9.15 2.99
N THR A 163 -10.86 8.92 2.51
CA THR A 163 -11.90 8.20 3.24
C THR A 163 -11.52 6.73 3.47
N CYS A 164 -11.01 6.04 2.43
CA CYS A 164 -10.56 4.66 2.56
C CYS A 164 -9.42 4.53 3.59
N MET A 165 -8.46 5.44 3.55
CA MET A 165 -7.35 5.53 4.48
C MET A 165 -7.83 5.77 5.91
N ALA A 166 -8.69 6.78 6.13
CA ALA A 166 -9.24 7.10 7.45
C ALA A 166 -10.00 5.90 8.05
N ASN A 167 -10.82 5.22 7.26
CA ASN A 167 -11.55 4.03 7.69
C ASN A 167 -10.63 2.87 8.10
N LYS A 168 -9.51 2.67 7.41
CA LYS A 168 -8.48 1.68 7.79
C LYS A 168 -7.78 2.07 9.10
N ILE A 169 -7.48 3.36 9.29
CA ILE A 169 -6.81 3.86 10.50
C ILE A 169 -7.69 3.72 11.75
N VAL A 170 -9.02 3.78 11.65
CA VAL A 170 -9.93 3.57 12.80
C VAL A 170 -9.62 2.26 13.54
N ALA A 171 -9.27 1.18 12.82
CA ALA A 171 -8.90 -0.10 13.43
C ALA A 171 -7.62 -0.04 14.28
N PHE A 172 -6.85 1.04 14.17
CA PHE A 172 -5.66 1.32 14.97
C PHE A 172 -5.93 2.14 16.23
N LYS A 173 -7.21 2.46 16.51
CA LYS A 173 -7.67 3.16 17.72
C LYS A 173 -6.98 4.52 17.92
N PRO A 174 -6.98 5.42 16.91
CA PRO A 174 -6.55 6.79 17.12
C PRO A 174 -7.48 7.49 18.12
N LYS A 175 -6.98 8.55 18.77
CA LYS A 175 -7.80 9.39 19.65
C LYS A 175 -8.88 10.12 18.88
N ARG A 176 -8.52 10.64 17.70
CA ARG A 176 -9.46 11.27 16.76
C ARG A 176 -8.87 11.29 15.35
N ILE A 177 -9.74 11.40 14.37
CA ILE A 177 -9.38 11.71 12.98
C ILE A 177 -10.04 13.03 12.61
N ILE A 178 -9.23 13.98 12.14
CA ILE A 178 -9.65 15.30 11.66
C ILE A 178 -9.26 15.43 10.20
N TYR A 179 -9.96 16.26 9.43
CA TYR A 179 -9.65 16.43 8.02
C TYR A 179 -9.83 17.86 7.54
N ASN A 180 -9.11 18.20 6.47
CA ASN A 180 -9.27 19.45 5.76
C ASN A 180 -9.50 19.19 4.27
N ASN A 181 -10.46 19.92 3.72
CA ASN A 181 -10.85 19.98 2.31
C ASN A 181 -11.19 21.44 1.97
N ARG A 182 -11.36 21.75 0.67
CA ARG A 182 -11.93 23.05 0.24
C ARG A 182 -13.33 23.29 0.80
N ARG A 183 -14.12 22.22 0.94
CA ARG A 183 -15.45 22.21 1.54
C ARG A 183 -15.60 20.96 2.41
N PRO A 184 -16.38 20.99 3.50
CA PRO A 184 -16.73 19.80 4.25
C PRO A 184 -17.31 18.71 3.35
N VAL A 185 -17.09 17.45 3.72
CA VAL A 185 -17.71 16.28 3.10
C VAL A 185 -18.88 15.88 3.97
N ASP A 186 -20.09 16.07 3.48
CA ASP A 186 -21.33 15.90 4.24
C ASP A 186 -21.49 14.49 4.83
N SER A 187 -20.97 13.47 4.15
CA SER A 187 -21.03 12.06 4.56
C SER A 187 -19.87 11.60 5.46
N SER A 188 -18.91 12.48 5.77
CA SER A 188 -17.74 12.08 6.56
C SER A 188 -18.07 12.03 8.05
N PRO A 189 -17.77 10.93 8.76
CA PRO A 189 -17.96 10.85 10.21
C PRO A 189 -16.83 11.56 11.00
N PHE A 190 -15.84 12.12 10.30
CA PHE A 190 -14.66 12.74 10.89
C PHE A 190 -14.84 14.25 11.04
N GLU A 191 -14.04 14.90 11.87
CA GLU A 191 -14.16 16.33 12.16
C GLU A 191 -13.52 17.16 11.03
N PHE A 192 -14.30 18.04 10.40
CA PHE A 192 -13.77 19.02 9.43
C PHE A 192 -13.12 20.19 10.17
N VAL A 193 -11.87 20.51 9.84
CA VAL A 193 -11.09 21.59 10.44
C VAL A 193 -10.41 22.45 9.36
N SER A 194 -9.96 23.65 9.73
CA SER A 194 -9.10 24.47 8.86
C SER A 194 -7.73 23.80 8.66
N PHE A 195 -7.00 24.22 7.61
CA PHE A 195 -5.65 23.70 7.36
C PHE A 195 -4.70 23.97 8.53
N ASP A 196 -4.69 25.18 9.07
CA ASP A 196 -3.88 25.53 10.24
C ASP A 196 -4.24 24.68 11.48
N ALA A 197 -5.52 24.43 11.71
CA ALA A 197 -5.98 23.56 12.80
C ALA A 197 -5.54 22.11 12.58
N LEU A 198 -5.55 21.62 11.33
CA LEU A 198 -5.05 20.30 10.99
C LEU A 198 -3.56 20.18 11.32
N LEU A 199 -2.73 21.12 10.88
CA LEU A 199 -1.28 21.10 11.14
C LEU A 199 -0.96 21.15 12.65
N ALA A 200 -1.64 22.04 13.38
CA ALA A 200 -1.36 22.26 14.81
C ALA A 200 -1.80 21.10 15.72
N GLN A 201 -2.85 20.37 15.32
CA GLN A 201 -3.45 19.32 16.16
C GLN A 201 -2.92 17.91 15.84
N SER A 202 -2.47 17.66 14.61
CA SER A 202 -2.17 16.32 14.13
C SER A 202 -0.80 15.79 14.55
N ASP A 203 -0.79 14.58 15.10
CA ASP A 203 0.40 13.76 15.32
C ASP A 203 0.89 13.10 14.02
N PHE A 204 -0.04 12.85 13.10
CA PHE A 204 0.22 12.35 11.75
C PHE A 204 -0.59 13.17 10.75
N VAL A 205 0.05 13.66 9.69
CA VAL A 205 -0.62 14.35 8.58
C VAL A 205 -0.50 13.48 7.33
N ILE A 206 -1.62 13.12 6.73
CA ILE A 206 -1.70 12.25 5.56
C ILE A 206 -2.27 13.05 4.40
N VAL A 207 -1.50 13.17 3.32
CA VAL A 207 -1.83 13.96 2.13
C VAL A 207 -2.48 13.05 1.09
N CYS A 208 -3.75 13.29 0.81
CA CYS A 208 -4.61 12.55 -0.11
C CYS A 208 -5.34 13.45 -1.11
N ALA A 209 -5.09 14.77 -1.09
CA ALA A 209 -5.80 15.76 -1.90
C ALA A 209 -5.29 15.82 -3.34
N ALA A 210 -6.18 15.92 -4.32
CA ALA A 210 -5.78 16.22 -5.70
C ALA A 210 -5.05 17.58 -5.79
N PRO A 211 -4.02 17.71 -6.64
CA PRO A 211 -3.30 18.95 -6.81
C PRO A 211 -4.16 19.97 -7.59
N SER A 212 -3.89 21.24 -7.34
CA SER A 212 -4.39 22.37 -8.10
C SER A 212 -3.41 23.53 -8.00
N LYS A 213 -3.63 24.58 -8.78
CA LYS A 213 -2.78 25.77 -8.73
C LYS A 213 -2.82 26.42 -7.34
N GLU A 214 -3.94 26.32 -6.64
CA GLU A 214 -4.16 26.95 -5.34
C GLU A 214 -3.52 26.19 -4.18
N ASN A 215 -3.23 24.90 -4.31
CA ASN A 215 -2.63 24.08 -3.25
C ASN A 215 -1.26 23.50 -3.62
N ALA A 216 -0.67 23.93 -4.73
CA ALA A 216 0.72 23.65 -5.04
C ALA A 216 1.61 24.18 -3.91
N GLN A 217 2.52 23.33 -3.42
CA GLN A 217 3.44 23.60 -2.33
C GLN A 217 2.74 24.12 -1.06
N ILE A 218 1.52 23.64 -0.79
CA ILE A 218 0.79 24.02 0.43
C ILE A 218 1.52 23.54 1.70
N PHE A 219 2.26 22.43 1.61
CA PHE A 219 3.20 22.00 2.65
C PHE A 219 4.58 22.62 2.36
N ASN A 220 4.68 23.92 2.65
CA ASN A 220 5.91 24.71 2.58
C ASN A 220 6.51 24.95 3.97
N ARG A 221 7.56 25.78 4.04
CA ARG A 221 8.22 26.14 5.30
C ARG A 221 7.23 26.59 6.38
N ASP A 222 6.33 27.54 6.07
CA ASP A 222 5.35 28.05 7.04
C ASP A 222 4.39 26.97 7.54
N ALA A 223 4.01 26.02 6.68
CA ALA A 223 3.20 24.87 7.09
C ALA A 223 3.97 23.97 8.06
N PHE A 224 5.24 23.65 7.77
CA PHE A 224 6.09 22.88 8.67
C PHE A 224 6.32 23.58 10.01
N GLU A 225 6.40 24.91 10.04
CA GLU A 225 6.52 25.67 11.29
C GLU A 225 5.30 25.52 12.22
N LYS A 226 4.12 25.30 11.63
CA LYS A 226 2.84 25.11 12.33
C LYS A 226 2.60 23.67 12.76
N MET A 227 3.34 22.71 12.19
CA MET A 227 3.23 21.30 12.56
C MET A 227 3.82 21.03 13.95
N ARG A 228 3.32 19.99 14.62
CA ARG A 228 3.88 19.56 15.91
C ARG A 228 5.29 19.00 15.69
N LYS A 229 6.22 19.29 16.60
CA LYS A 229 7.62 18.84 16.52
C LYS A 229 7.78 17.33 16.30
N ASP A 230 6.92 16.54 16.95
CA ASP A 230 6.94 15.08 16.87
C ASP A 230 5.95 14.52 15.81
N SER A 231 5.45 15.36 14.90
CA SER A 231 4.50 14.92 13.87
C SER A 231 5.20 14.21 12.71
N ILE A 232 4.45 13.36 11.99
CA ILE A 232 4.91 12.65 10.79
C ILE A 232 4.04 13.05 9.60
N LEU A 233 4.66 13.43 8.48
CA LEU A 233 3.99 13.69 7.21
C LEU A 233 4.01 12.44 6.32
N ILE A 234 2.88 12.06 5.75
CA ILE A 234 2.78 10.98 4.75
C ILE A 234 2.16 11.55 3.47
N ASN A 235 2.86 11.49 2.34
CA ASN A 235 2.34 11.91 1.04
C ASN A 235 2.17 10.72 0.09
N ILE A 236 0.92 10.39 -0.20
CA ILE A 236 0.51 9.35 -1.17
C ILE A 236 -0.33 9.93 -2.31
N SER A 237 -0.27 11.26 -2.50
CA SER A 237 -1.09 11.96 -3.48
C SER A 237 -0.27 12.45 -4.66
N ARG A 238 0.32 13.65 -4.56
CA ARG A 238 1.22 14.22 -5.58
C ARG A 238 2.38 14.95 -4.94
N GLY A 239 3.55 14.86 -5.57
CA GLY A 239 4.77 15.52 -5.12
C GLY A 239 4.60 17.04 -4.98
N ILE A 240 3.96 17.68 -5.97
CA ILE A 240 3.78 19.14 -6.05
C ILE A 240 3.09 19.77 -4.83
N LEU A 241 2.40 19.00 -3.99
CA LEU A 241 1.76 19.53 -2.78
C LEU A 241 2.77 19.85 -1.68
N VAL A 242 3.98 19.30 -1.76
CA VAL A 242 5.04 19.43 -0.78
C VAL A 242 6.21 20.16 -1.42
N ASP A 243 6.65 21.24 -0.79
CA ASP A 243 7.94 21.85 -1.11
C ASP A 243 9.04 20.91 -0.58
N ILE A 244 9.72 20.23 -1.50
CA ILE A 244 10.69 19.17 -1.17
C ILE A 244 11.91 19.70 -0.42
N GLU A 245 12.31 20.95 -0.71
CA GLU A 245 13.44 21.60 -0.06
C GLU A 245 13.03 22.02 1.36
N ALA A 246 11.85 22.62 1.52
CA ALA A 246 11.33 22.93 2.86
C ALA A 246 11.14 21.67 3.73
N LEU A 247 10.77 20.54 3.13
CA LEU A 247 10.67 19.26 3.82
C LEU A 247 12.05 18.76 4.29
N GLU A 248 13.05 18.83 3.42
CA GLU A 248 14.44 18.45 3.73
C GLU A 248 14.97 19.25 4.92
N GLU A 249 14.80 20.57 4.90
CA GLU A 249 15.16 21.45 6.02
C GLU A 249 14.38 21.10 7.29
N ALA A 250 13.06 20.91 7.21
CA ALA A 250 12.22 20.59 8.36
C ALA A 250 12.60 19.26 9.01
N LEU A 251 13.03 18.27 8.24
CA LEU A 251 13.51 16.98 8.75
C LEU A 251 14.90 17.10 9.37
N ARG A 252 15.82 17.81 8.70
CA ARG A 252 17.19 18.04 9.16
C ARG A 252 17.22 18.81 10.48
N ASP A 253 16.39 19.84 10.61
CA ASP A 253 16.34 20.70 11.79
C ASP A 253 15.45 20.11 12.90
N GLY A 254 14.84 18.94 12.66
CA GLY A 254 13.96 18.26 13.62
C GLY A 254 12.68 19.04 13.94
N ARG A 255 12.17 19.81 12.94
CA ARG A 255 10.93 20.57 13.03
C ARG A 255 9.70 19.67 12.92
N ILE A 256 9.81 18.61 12.15
CA ILE A 256 8.91 17.45 12.20
C ILE A 256 9.75 16.19 12.43
N ARG A 257 9.11 15.10 12.87
CA ARG A 257 9.81 13.88 13.25
C ARG A 257 10.34 13.11 12.06
N ALA A 258 9.48 12.87 11.07
CA ALA A 258 9.76 12.02 9.92
C ALA A 258 8.78 12.29 8.78
N ALA A 259 9.13 11.82 7.58
CA ALA A 259 8.23 11.83 6.43
C ALA A 259 8.26 10.53 5.63
N GLY A 260 7.11 10.15 5.08
CA GLY A 260 6.96 9.06 4.13
C GLY A 260 6.39 9.58 2.81
N LEU A 261 7.06 9.36 1.69
CA LEU A 261 6.71 9.88 0.38
C LEU A 261 6.57 8.74 -0.62
N ASP A 262 5.38 8.51 -1.18
CA ASP A 262 5.23 7.68 -2.39
C ASP A 262 5.42 8.50 -3.66
N VAL A 263 5.38 9.84 -3.55
CA VAL A 263 5.42 10.77 -4.67
C VAL A 263 6.33 11.94 -4.32
N THR A 264 7.04 12.46 -5.32
CA THR A 264 8.04 13.54 -5.16
C THR A 264 7.89 14.53 -6.31
N ASP A 265 8.38 15.76 -6.14
CA ASP A 265 8.45 16.76 -7.21
C ASP A 265 9.85 17.38 -7.18
N PRO A 266 10.68 17.19 -8.22
CA PRO A 266 10.40 16.45 -9.46
C PRO A 266 10.25 14.93 -9.24
N GLU A 267 9.62 14.25 -10.19
CA GLU A 267 9.48 12.79 -10.20
C GLU A 267 10.16 12.18 -11.45
N PRO A 268 11.19 11.33 -11.31
CA PRO A 268 11.80 10.87 -10.05
C PRO A 268 12.63 11.96 -9.36
N LEU A 269 12.70 11.90 -8.03
CA LEU A 269 13.63 12.72 -7.25
C LEU A 269 15.08 12.40 -7.65
N PRO A 270 15.98 13.38 -7.82
CA PRO A 270 17.38 13.13 -8.14
C PRO A 270 18.02 12.20 -7.10
N THR A 271 18.74 11.17 -7.54
CA THR A 271 19.31 10.15 -6.63
C THR A 271 20.35 10.71 -5.65
N ALA A 272 20.93 11.88 -5.95
CA ALA A 272 21.84 12.59 -5.06
C ALA A 272 21.13 13.47 -4.01
N HIS A 273 19.79 13.53 -4.01
CA HIS A 273 19.04 14.39 -3.10
C HIS A 273 19.22 13.93 -1.63
N PRO A 274 19.48 14.84 -0.67
CA PRO A 274 19.79 14.49 0.73
C PRO A 274 18.75 13.60 1.41
N LEU A 275 17.46 13.75 1.09
CA LEU A 275 16.37 12.95 1.66
C LEU A 275 16.59 11.43 1.56
N PHE A 276 17.27 10.92 0.51
CA PHE A 276 17.57 9.48 0.39
C PHE A 276 18.51 8.96 1.48
N SER A 277 19.30 9.84 2.10
CA SER A 277 20.27 9.51 3.16
C SER A 277 19.73 9.72 4.58
N MET A 278 18.53 10.28 4.73
CA MET A 278 17.95 10.60 6.03
C MET A 278 17.22 9.39 6.62
N ASP A 279 17.57 8.97 7.84
CA ASP A 279 16.91 7.84 8.52
C ASP A 279 15.43 8.12 8.85
N ASN A 280 15.05 9.40 8.94
CA ASN A 280 13.68 9.85 9.19
C ASN A 280 12.90 10.20 7.89
N CYS A 281 13.38 9.76 6.72
CA CYS A 281 12.64 9.86 5.47
C CYS A 281 12.49 8.47 4.82
N VAL A 282 11.27 8.13 4.41
CA VAL A 282 10.99 6.92 3.63
C VAL A 282 10.45 7.35 2.27
N ILE A 283 11.12 6.95 1.19
CA ILE A 283 10.72 7.30 -0.18
C ILE A 283 10.42 6.03 -0.96
N LEU A 284 9.26 6.00 -1.63
CA LEU A 284 8.84 4.96 -2.55
C LEU A 284 8.69 5.56 -3.96
N PRO A 285 8.90 4.76 -5.03
CA PRO A 285 8.89 5.27 -6.40
C PRO A 285 7.48 5.20 -7.03
N HIS A 286 6.50 5.89 -6.44
CA HIS A 286 5.13 6.00 -6.94
C HIS A 286 4.45 4.64 -7.19
N ILE A 287 4.43 3.82 -6.15
CA ILE A 287 3.94 2.44 -6.21
C ILE A 287 2.56 2.27 -5.56
N GLY A 288 1.84 3.36 -5.25
CA GLY A 288 0.51 3.34 -4.62
C GLY A 288 -0.47 2.32 -5.22
N SER A 289 -0.46 2.19 -6.53
CA SER A 289 -1.37 1.29 -7.27
C SER A 289 -0.71 0.00 -7.76
N ALA A 290 0.54 -0.28 -7.36
CA ALA A 290 1.38 -1.37 -7.90
C ALA A 290 1.10 -2.73 -7.24
N THR A 291 -0.14 -3.20 -7.40
CA THR A 291 -0.50 -4.61 -7.15
C THR A 291 -0.93 -5.25 -8.46
N TYR A 292 -0.73 -6.57 -8.62
CA TYR A 292 -1.14 -7.27 -9.84
C TYR A 292 -2.62 -7.04 -10.16
N ALA A 293 -3.50 -7.33 -9.19
CA ALA A 293 -4.93 -7.23 -9.35
C ALA A 293 -5.37 -5.81 -9.74
N THR A 294 -4.75 -4.78 -9.15
CA THR A 294 -5.05 -3.38 -9.48
C THR A 294 -4.54 -3.01 -10.88
N ARG A 295 -3.31 -3.36 -11.24
CA ARG A 295 -2.72 -3.07 -12.56
C ARG A 295 -3.53 -3.76 -13.67
N ASP A 296 -3.89 -5.01 -13.47
CA ASP A 296 -4.74 -5.78 -14.37
C ASP A 296 -6.11 -5.14 -14.59
N LEU A 297 -6.76 -4.72 -13.50
CA LEU A 297 -8.06 -4.04 -13.57
C LEU A 297 -7.96 -2.68 -14.27
N MET A 298 -6.92 -1.89 -13.97
CA MET A 298 -6.66 -0.62 -14.65
C MET A 298 -6.46 -0.79 -16.16
N ALA A 299 -5.65 -1.77 -16.57
CA ALA A 299 -5.44 -2.06 -17.99
C ALA A 299 -6.75 -2.48 -18.66
N SER A 300 -7.48 -3.43 -18.07
CA SER A 300 -8.75 -3.94 -18.58
C SER A 300 -9.84 -2.86 -18.71
N THR A 301 -9.93 -1.93 -17.75
CA THR A 301 -10.85 -0.78 -17.79
C THR A 301 -10.46 0.19 -18.90
N THR A 302 -9.16 0.46 -19.06
CA THR A 302 -8.66 1.35 -20.12
C THR A 302 -8.95 0.79 -21.51
N GLU A 303 -8.69 -0.51 -21.72
CA GLU A 303 -9.08 -1.21 -22.95
C GLU A 303 -10.60 -1.13 -23.17
N GLN A 304 -11.39 -1.37 -22.12
CA GLN A 304 -12.85 -1.36 -22.23
C GLN A 304 -13.41 0.01 -22.61
N ASN A 305 -12.85 1.10 -22.07
CA ASN A 305 -13.22 2.46 -22.47
C ASN A 305 -13.02 2.68 -23.97
N ILE A 306 -11.85 2.31 -24.50
CA ILE A 306 -11.53 2.45 -25.93
C ILE A 306 -12.47 1.56 -26.78
N CYS A 307 -12.70 0.31 -26.37
CA CYS A 307 -13.64 -0.58 -27.04
C CYS A 307 -15.08 -0.04 -27.07
N ASN A 308 -15.58 0.45 -25.93
CA ASN A 308 -16.91 1.01 -25.80
C ASN A 308 -17.09 2.23 -26.72
N PHE A 309 -16.08 3.10 -26.79
CA PHE A 309 -16.06 4.24 -27.69
C PHE A 309 -16.32 3.82 -29.16
N PHE A 310 -15.57 2.83 -29.67
CA PHE A 310 -15.73 2.37 -31.06
C PHE A 310 -17.00 1.56 -31.31
N GLN A 311 -17.55 0.93 -30.28
CA GLN A 311 -18.84 0.24 -30.34
C GLN A 311 -20.04 1.21 -30.29
N GLY A 312 -19.80 2.49 -30.00
CA GLY A 312 -20.87 3.49 -29.86
C GLY A 312 -21.68 3.31 -28.58
N ILE A 313 -21.10 2.70 -27.56
CA ILE A 313 -21.68 2.58 -26.21
C ILE A 313 -20.91 3.47 -25.22
N GLU A 314 -21.50 3.72 -24.06
CA GLU A 314 -20.90 4.56 -23.02
C GLU A 314 -19.58 3.95 -22.50
N MET A 315 -18.54 4.76 -22.34
CA MET A 315 -17.28 4.29 -21.74
C MET A 315 -17.52 3.95 -20.27
N VAL A 316 -16.83 2.93 -19.76
CA VAL A 316 -16.95 2.52 -18.34
C VAL A 316 -16.63 3.69 -17.41
N ALA A 317 -15.65 4.49 -17.77
CA ALA A 317 -15.28 5.70 -17.06
C ALA A 317 -14.78 6.76 -18.04
N GLU A 318 -15.67 7.69 -18.36
CA GLU A 318 -15.37 8.88 -19.17
C GLU A 318 -15.14 10.10 -18.29
N LEU A 319 -14.14 10.90 -18.66
CA LEU A 319 -13.98 12.24 -18.10
C LEU A 319 -14.88 13.20 -18.85
N ASN A 320 -15.86 13.79 -18.16
CA ASN A 320 -16.83 14.68 -18.77
C ASN A 320 -16.17 16.01 -19.14
N THR A 321 -15.88 16.23 -20.42
CA THR A 321 -15.16 17.43 -20.91
C THR A 321 -16.08 18.64 -21.15
N GLU A 322 -17.39 18.48 -20.98
CA GLU A 322 -18.39 19.55 -21.19
C GLU A 322 -18.69 20.38 -19.93
N LEU A 323 -18.26 19.94 -18.75
CA LEU A 323 -18.49 20.64 -17.48
C LEU A 323 -17.16 21.16 -16.91
N PRO A 324 -17.11 22.39 -16.35
CA PRO A 324 -15.98 22.78 -15.52
C PRO A 324 -15.84 21.73 -14.40
N ALA A 325 -14.60 21.34 -14.07
CA ALA A 325 -14.29 20.29 -13.11
C ALA A 325 -15.03 20.47 -11.77
N THR A 326 -16.25 19.94 -11.70
CA THR A 326 -17.04 19.83 -10.49
C THR A 326 -17.13 18.35 -10.19
N ASN A 327 -16.66 17.97 -9.00
CA ASN A 327 -16.84 16.64 -8.43
C ASN A 327 -18.32 16.26 -8.46
N SER A 328 -18.76 15.55 -9.49
CA SER A 328 -20.00 14.79 -9.44
C SER A 328 -19.65 13.38 -8.98
N GLU A 329 -20.24 12.97 -7.87
CA GLU A 329 -20.31 11.58 -7.46
C GLU A 329 -21.07 10.78 -8.53
N LEU A 330 -20.34 10.25 -9.51
CA LEU A 330 -20.85 9.16 -10.34
C LEU A 330 -20.64 7.88 -9.54
N SER A 331 -21.75 7.27 -9.12
CA SER A 331 -21.75 5.91 -8.57
C SER A 331 -21.56 4.94 -9.73
N PHE A 332 -20.35 4.41 -9.89
CA PHE A 332 -20.09 3.31 -10.79
C PHE A 332 -20.53 2.00 -10.10
N PRO A 333 -21.12 1.04 -10.83
CA PRO A 333 -21.29 -0.30 -10.30
C PRO A 333 -19.92 -0.85 -9.87
N GLN A 334 -19.87 -1.49 -8.71
CA GLN A 334 -18.63 -2.07 -8.23
C GLN A 334 -18.11 -3.09 -9.25
N PRO A 335 -16.82 -3.05 -9.65
CA PRO A 335 -16.30 -3.88 -10.73
C PRO A 335 -16.42 -5.39 -10.47
N TYR A 336 -16.65 -5.81 -9.20
CA TYR A 336 -16.85 -7.21 -8.84
C TYR A 336 -18.21 -7.79 -9.26
N GLU A 337 -19.20 -6.97 -9.63
CA GLU A 337 -20.52 -7.48 -10.09
C GLU A 337 -20.57 -7.79 -11.60
N LEU A 338 -19.57 -7.34 -12.37
CA LEU A 338 -19.59 -7.40 -13.84
C LEU A 338 -18.77 -8.55 -14.44
N LEU A 339 -18.08 -9.36 -13.64
CA LEU A 339 -17.25 -10.47 -14.12
C LEU A 339 -17.65 -11.78 -13.43
N SER A 340 -18.19 -12.73 -14.21
CA SER A 340 -18.38 -14.10 -13.72
C SER A 340 -17.03 -14.73 -13.37
N ALA A 341 -17.00 -15.65 -12.41
CA ALA A 341 -15.79 -16.40 -12.04
C ALA A 341 -15.11 -17.07 -13.24
N GLU A 342 -15.88 -17.43 -14.27
CA GLU A 342 -15.40 -18.00 -15.54
C GLU A 342 -14.69 -16.96 -16.43
N LEU A 343 -15.18 -15.72 -16.49
CA LEU A 343 -14.47 -14.63 -17.18
C LEU A 343 -13.15 -14.27 -16.45
N TRP A 344 -13.16 -14.37 -15.13
CA TRP A 344 -11.99 -14.14 -14.27
C TRP A 344 -10.84 -15.11 -14.61
N LEU A 345 -11.15 -16.40 -14.74
CA LEU A 345 -10.18 -17.43 -15.15
C LEU A 345 -9.72 -17.26 -16.60
N LEU A 346 -10.59 -16.81 -17.51
CA LEU A 346 -10.24 -16.60 -18.92
C LEU A 346 -9.31 -15.39 -19.14
N ILE A 347 -9.48 -14.33 -18.34
CA ILE A 347 -8.68 -13.10 -18.45
C ILE A 347 -7.33 -13.29 -17.76
N PHE A 348 -7.31 -13.87 -16.55
CA PHE A 348 -6.14 -13.90 -15.65
C PHE A 348 -5.45 -15.27 -15.52
N GLY A 349 -6.04 -16.35 -16.04
CA GLY A 349 -5.56 -17.71 -15.79
C GLY A 349 -4.22 -18.08 -16.44
N ASN A 350 -3.77 -17.33 -17.45
CA ASN A 350 -2.54 -17.61 -18.22
C ASN A 350 -1.87 -16.31 -18.70
N LEU A 351 -1.51 -15.41 -17.78
CA LEU A 351 -0.57 -14.33 -18.11
C LEU A 351 0.85 -14.83 -17.85
N GLU A 352 1.65 -15.00 -18.92
CA GLU A 352 3.10 -15.07 -18.79
C GLU A 352 3.57 -13.69 -18.28
N ARG A 353 4.07 -13.67 -17.05
CA ARG A 353 4.46 -12.45 -16.32
C ARG A 353 5.86 -12.05 -16.77
N ASN A 354 6.05 -10.80 -17.20
CA ASN A 354 7.36 -10.27 -17.54
C ASN A 354 8.15 -9.90 -16.26
N ASP A 355 9.47 -9.69 -16.38
CA ASP A 355 10.35 -9.41 -15.23
C ASP A 355 9.92 -8.19 -14.40
N LEU A 356 9.30 -7.17 -15.01
CA LEU A 356 8.76 -6.00 -14.30
C LEU A 356 7.47 -6.30 -13.52
N ASP A 357 6.69 -7.30 -13.95
CA ASP A 357 5.51 -7.74 -13.22
C ASP A 357 5.93 -8.40 -11.90
N SER A 358 7.13 -8.98 -11.80
CA SER A 358 7.65 -9.57 -10.56
C SER A 358 7.71 -8.59 -9.37
N LEU A 359 7.82 -7.29 -9.65
CA LEU A 359 7.91 -6.20 -8.67
C LEU A 359 6.56 -5.76 -8.06
N CYS A 360 5.43 -6.22 -8.61
CA CYS A 360 4.12 -5.89 -8.04
C CYS A 360 3.87 -6.56 -6.69
N GLY A 361 3.26 -5.83 -5.76
CA GLY A 361 2.85 -6.34 -4.46
C GLY A 361 1.59 -7.22 -4.51
N LYS A 362 1.25 -7.82 -3.36
CA LYS A 362 0.00 -8.55 -3.15
C LYS A 362 -0.93 -7.72 -2.25
N THR A 363 -2.17 -7.53 -2.68
CA THR A 363 -3.18 -6.78 -1.91
C THR A 363 -3.76 -7.64 -0.78
N LEU A 364 -4.24 -7.00 0.29
CA LEU A 364 -5.00 -7.65 1.35
C LEU A 364 -6.50 -7.78 0.99
N VAL A 365 -7.01 -6.93 0.09
CA VAL A 365 -8.36 -7.06 -0.46
C VAL A 365 -8.52 -8.45 -1.09
N ASP A 366 -9.62 -9.11 -0.75
CA ASP A 366 -9.97 -10.45 -1.25
C ASP A 366 -8.95 -11.57 -0.96
N ALA A 367 -7.93 -11.31 -0.13
CA ALA A 367 -6.96 -12.31 0.30
C ALA A 367 -7.54 -13.24 1.38
N VAL A 368 -7.07 -14.49 1.43
CA VAL A 368 -7.30 -15.39 2.58
C VAL A 368 -6.18 -15.20 3.60
N ILE A 369 -6.54 -14.78 4.82
CA ILE A 369 -5.57 -14.54 5.89
C ILE A 369 -5.61 -15.70 6.89
N GLY A 370 -4.50 -16.41 7.01
CA GLY A 370 -4.30 -17.47 8.00
C GLY A 370 -3.60 -16.94 9.24
N VAL A 371 -4.19 -17.11 10.41
CA VAL A 371 -3.55 -16.77 11.70
C VAL A 371 -3.26 -18.05 12.49
N TYR A 372 -1.97 -18.36 12.66
CA TYR A 372 -1.53 -19.44 13.55
C TYR A 372 -1.24 -18.85 14.94
N GLY A 373 -2.10 -19.11 15.93
CA GLY A 373 -2.03 -18.47 17.24
C GLY A 373 -3.04 -17.34 17.44
N MET A 374 -4.32 -17.66 17.60
CA MET A 374 -5.40 -16.69 17.92
C MET A 374 -5.44 -16.35 19.43
N GLY A 375 -4.30 -16.03 20.04
CA GLY A 375 -4.22 -15.43 21.38
C GLY A 375 -4.48 -13.92 21.34
N LYS A 376 -4.11 -13.18 22.40
CA LYS A 376 -4.30 -11.70 22.44
C LYS A 376 -3.73 -10.97 21.21
N ILE A 377 -2.51 -11.35 20.78
CA ILE A 377 -1.85 -10.77 19.60
C ILE A 377 -2.57 -11.18 18.31
N GLY A 378 -2.84 -12.48 18.13
CA GLY A 378 -3.55 -12.98 16.95
C GLY A 378 -4.93 -12.34 16.77
N THR A 379 -5.72 -12.23 17.84
CA THR A 379 -7.04 -11.56 17.82
C THR A 379 -6.91 -10.08 17.50
N CYS A 380 -5.93 -9.38 18.08
CA CYS A 380 -5.66 -7.97 17.77
C CYS A 380 -5.33 -7.77 16.29
N MET A 381 -4.45 -8.63 15.73
CA MET A 381 -4.08 -8.59 14.32
C MET A 381 -5.25 -8.89 13.40
N ALA A 382 -5.99 -9.97 13.66
CA ALA A 382 -7.15 -10.35 12.86
C ALA A 382 -8.20 -9.22 12.81
N ASN A 383 -8.52 -8.61 13.95
CA ASN A 383 -9.47 -7.50 14.03
C ASN A 383 -9.01 -6.25 13.27
N LYS A 384 -7.69 -5.96 13.24
CA LYS A 384 -7.14 -4.86 12.44
C LYS A 384 -7.24 -5.13 10.94
N ILE A 385 -6.97 -6.36 10.53
CA ILE A 385 -6.93 -6.77 9.12
C ILE A 385 -8.33 -6.74 8.49
N VAL A 386 -9.42 -6.89 9.26
CA VAL A 386 -10.80 -6.77 8.75
C VAL A 386 -11.03 -5.45 7.99
N ALA A 387 -10.42 -4.34 8.42
CA ALA A 387 -10.58 -3.04 7.75
C ALA A 387 -9.96 -2.99 6.33
N PHE A 388 -9.16 -3.99 5.98
CA PHE A 388 -8.54 -4.18 4.67
C PHE A 388 -9.36 -5.07 3.73
N LYS A 389 -10.58 -5.47 4.14
CA LYS A 389 -11.53 -6.25 3.33
C LYS A 389 -10.94 -7.57 2.78
N PRO A 390 -10.29 -8.40 3.61
CA PRO A 390 -9.89 -9.73 3.19
C PRO A 390 -11.13 -10.56 2.83
N LYS A 391 -10.98 -11.54 1.93
CA LYS A 391 -12.07 -12.45 1.57
C LYS A 391 -12.58 -13.24 2.79
N ARG A 392 -11.63 -13.68 3.61
CA ARG A 392 -11.89 -14.34 4.90
C ARG A 392 -10.62 -14.39 5.74
N ILE A 393 -10.82 -14.49 7.05
CA ILE A 393 -9.76 -14.77 8.01
C ILE A 393 -10.04 -16.15 8.61
N ILE A 394 -9.07 -17.05 8.50
CA ILE A 394 -9.09 -18.39 9.07
C ILE A 394 -7.99 -18.50 10.11
N TYR A 395 -8.17 -19.34 11.12
CA TYR A 395 -7.17 -19.48 12.17
C TYR A 395 -7.00 -20.91 12.65
N ASN A 396 -5.80 -21.18 13.17
CA ASN A 396 -5.48 -22.41 13.86
C ASN A 396 -4.92 -22.10 15.25
N ASN A 397 -5.27 -22.96 16.21
CA ASN A 397 -4.84 -22.96 17.59
C ASN A 397 -4.89 -24.40 18.12
N ARG A 398 -4.26 -24.65 19.28
CA ARG A 398 -4.38 -25.94 20.00
C ARG A 398 -5.84 -26.31 20.30
N ARG A 399 -6.67 -25.30 20.60
CA ARG A 399 -8.12 -25.41 20.77
C ARG A 399 -8.81 -24.21 20.08
N PRO A 400 -10.04 -24.36 19.59
CA PRO A 400 -10.84 -23.22 19.13
C PRO A 400 -10.91 -22.14 20.21
N VAL A 401 -10.97 -20.88 19.79
CA VAL A 401 -11.18 -19.74 20.69
C VAL A 401 -12.66 -19.47 20.77
N ASP A 402 -13.21 -19.55 21.97
CA ASP A 402 -14.61 -19.25 22.23
C ASP A 402 -14.95 -17.83 21.74
N SER A 403 -16.10 -17.70 21.06
CA SER A 403 -16.61 -16.42 20.55
C SER A 403 -15.73 -15.70 19.50
N SER A 404 -14.74 -16.37 18.91
CA SER A 404 -14.04 -15.83 17.74
C SER A 404 -14.98 -15.74 16.54
N PRO A 405 -15.10 -14.59 15.84
CA PRO A 405 -15.91 -14.48 14.63
C PRO A 405 -15.25 -15.11 13.39
N PHE A 406 -14.01 -15.59 13.54
CA PHE A 406 -13.21 -16.15 12.45
C PHE A 406 -13.33 -17.67 12.38
N GLU A 407 -13.04 -18.25 11.22
CA GLU A 407 -13.19 -19.69 11.01
C GLU A 407 -12.01 -20.47 11.62
N PHE A 408 -12.29 -21.42 12.52
CA PHE A 408 -11.28 -22.34 13.03
C PHE A 408 -11.05 -23.49 12.05
N VAL A 409 -9.79 -23.69 11.65
CA VAL A 409 -9.39 -24.73 10.69
C VAL A 409 -8.20 -25.55 11.22
N SER A 410 -7.95 -26.71 10.61
CA SER A 410 -6.73 -27.48 10.87
C SER A 410 -5.49 -26.73 10.39
N PHE A 411 -4.30 -27.08 10.91
CA PHE A 411 -3.04 -26.46 10.47
C PHE A 411 -2.80 -26.65 8.97
N ASP A 412 -3.01 -27.87 8.46
CA ASP A 412 -2.89 -28.15 7.02
C ASP A 412 -3.87 -27.33 6.17
N ALA A 413 -5.12 -27.18 6.62
CA ALA A 413 -6.11 -26.35 5.95
C ALA A 413 -5.72 -24.87 5.97
N LEU A 414 -5.14 -24.38 7.08
CA LEU A 414 -4.61 -23.03 7.18
C LEU A 414 -3.52 -22.78 6.13
N LEU A 415 -2.53 -23.67 6.03
CA LEU A 415 -1.43 -23.54 5.06
C LEU A 415 -1.92 -23.60 3.61
N ALA A 416 -2.81 -24.56 3.31
CA ALA A 416 -3.29 -24.80 1.94
C ALA A 416 -4.24 -23.73 1.41
N GLN A 417 -4.92 -22.98 2.29
CA GLN A 417 -5.93 -21.99 1.88
C GLN A 417 -5.42 -20.55 1.92
N SER A 418 -4.41 -20.26 2.74
CA SER A 418 -4.00 -18.87 3.03
C SER A 418 -3.11 -18.25 1.95
N ASP A 419 -3.39 -17.00 1.63
CA ASP A 419 -2.54 -16.12 0.84
C ASP A 419 -1.44 -15.47 1.70
N PHE A 420 -1.75 -15.23 2.97
CA PHE A 420 -0.84 -14.75 4.00
C PHE A 420 -0.97 -15.63 5.24
N VAL A 421 0.15 -16.10 5.80
CA VAL A 421 0.17 -16.85 7.07
C VAL A 421 0.90 -16.03 8.12
N ILE A 422 0.18 -15.62 9.17
CA ILE A 422 0.69 -14.81 10.27
C ILE A 422 0.87 -15.70 11.50
N VAL A 423 2.09 -15.74 12.02
CA VAL A 423 2.48 -16.53 13.20
C VAL A 423 2.42 -15.64 14.44
N CYS A 424 1.49 -15.98 15.33
CA CYS A 424 1.15 -15.26 16.56
C CYS A 424 1.11 -16.20 17.79
N ALA A 425 1.60 -17.43 17.66
CA ALA A 425 1.54 -18.45 18.70
C ALA A 425 2.68 -18.32 19.72
N ALA A 426 2.42 -18.75 20.95
CA ALA A 426 3.46 -19.02 21.94
C ALA A 426 4.15 -20.36 21.61
N PRO A 427 5.47 -20.48 21.85
CA PRO A 427 6.20 -21.70 21.60
C PRO A 427 5.91 -22.73 22.70
N SER A 428 5.91 -23.99 22.32
CA SER A 428 5.86 -25.16 23.18
C SER A 428 6.75 -26.25 22.56
N LYS A 429 7.01 -27.33 23.30
CA LYS A 429 7.79 -28.45 22.75
C LYS A 429 7.12 -29.08 21.54
N GLU A 430 5.78 -29.05 21.47
CA GLU A 430 4.99 -29.66 20.41
C GLU A 430 4.94 -28.83 19.12
N ASN A 431 5.17 -27.52 19.19
CA ASN A 431 5.08 -26.63 18.02
C ASN A 431 6.42 -25.97 17.64
N ALA A 432 7.52 -26.33 18.32
CA ALA A 432 8.85 -25.97 17.87
C ALA A 432 9.07 -26.45 16.43
N GLN A 433 9.54 -25.53 15.58
CA GLN A 433 9.76 -25.75 14.15
C GLN A 433 8.55 -26.32 13.41
N ILE A 434 7.33 -25.95 13.83
CA ILE A 434 6.11 -26.38 13.16
C ILE A 434 6.06 -25.90 11.69
N PHE A 435 6.65 -24.74 11.40
CA PHE A 435 6.91 -24.28 10.04
C PHE A 435 8.25 -24.83 9.53
N ASN A 436 8.25 -26.13 9.20
CA ASN A 436 9.36 -26.85 8.58
C ASN A 436 9.13 -27.10 7.08
N ARG A 437 10.05 -27.83 6.43
CA ARG A 437 9.97 -28.21 5.01
C ARG A 437 8.61 -28.80 4.61
N GLY A 438 8.05 -29.66 5.44
CA GLY A 438 6.74 -30.28 5.21
C GLY A 438 5.59 -29.27 5.27
N ALA A 439 5.66 -28.28 6.16
CA ALA A 439 4.68 -27.19 6.23
C ALA A 439 4.79 -26.27 4.99
N PHE A 440 6.00 -25.84 4.61
CA PHE A 440 6.21 -25.01 3.43
C PHE A 440 5.75 -25.68 2.13
N ALA A 441 5.88 -27.00 2.02
CA ALA A 441 5.37 -27.76 0.88
C ALA A 441 3.83 -27.70 0.76
N LYS A 442 3.11 -27.56 1.89
CA LYS A 442 1.64 -27.45 1.94
C LYS A 442 1.14 -26.02 1.72
N MET A 443 1.98 -25.01 1.91
CA MET A 443 1.61 -23.62 1.68
C MET A 443 1.34 -23.36 0.19
N ARG A 444 0.40 -22.46 -0.12
CA ARG A 444 0.11 -22.07 -1.52
C ARG A 444 1.35 -21.48 -2.18
N LYS A 445 1.57 -21.84 -3.46
CA LYS A 445 2.52 -21.12 -4.32
C LYS A 445 2.04 -19.67 -4.38
N ASP A 446 2.94 -18.72 -4.19
CA ASP A 446 2.68 -17.28 -4.02
C ASP A 446 2.13 -16.81 -2.64
N SER A 447 2.19 -17.64 -1.59
CA SER A 447 1.83 -17.22 -0.22
C SER A 447 2.97 -16.47 0.49
N ILE A 448 2.64 -15.66 1.49
CA ILE A 448 3.61 -14.89 2.29
C ILE A 448 3.55 -15.35 3.75
N LEU A 449 4.70 -15.67 4.35
CA LEU A 449 4.83 -15.97 5.78
C LEU A 449 5.20 -14.71 6.56
N ILE A 450 4.55 -14.46 7.69
CA ILE A 450 4.88 -13.35 8.60
C ILE A 450 5.05 -13.92 10.01
N ASN A 451 6.25 -13.87 10.58
CA ASN A 451 6.51 -14.29 11.95
C ASN A 451 6.78 -13.08 12.86
N ILE A 452 5.88 -12.86 13.82
CA ILE A 452 5.95 -11.76 14.80
C ILE A 452 5.86 -12.25 16.24
N SER A 453 6.01 -13.55 16.50
CA SER A 453 5.90 -14.12 17.85
C SER A 453 7.23 -14.64 18.39
N ARG A 454 7.67 -15.82 17.97
CA ARG A 454 8.95 -16.43 18.39
C ARG A 454 9.64 -17.13 17.21
N GLY A 455 10.96 -16.96 17.14
CA GLY A 455 11.79 -17.53 16.08
C GLY A 455 11.69 -19.05 16.00
N ILE A 456 11.72 -19.73 17.14
CA ILE A 456 11.72 -21.20 17.26
C ILE A 456 10.55 -21.91 16.56
N LEU A 457 9.47 -21.21 16.24
CA LEU A 457 8.32 -21.79 15.51
C LEU A 457 8.64 -22.06 14.03
N VAL A 458 9.68 -21.41 13.49
CA VAL A 458 10.07 -21.48 12.09
C VAL A 458 11.44 -22.13 12.00
N ASP A 459 11.54 -23.21 11.23
CA ASP A 459 12.82 -23.75 10.81
C ASP A 459 13.42 -22.79 9.78
N ILE A 460 14.46 -22.06 10.19
CA ILE A 460 15.04 -20.97 9.41
C ILE A 460 15.69 -21.46 8.10
N GLU A 461 16.27 -22.66 8.13
CA GLU A 461 16.90 -23.29 6.96
C GLU A 461 15.84 -23.76 5.96
N ALA A 462 14.74 -24.32 6.47
CA ALA A 462 13.60 -24.67 5.63
C ALA A 462 12.93 -23.44 5.00
N LEU A 463 12.89 -22.32 5.73
CA LEU A 463 12.37 -21.06 5.21
C LEU A 463 13.26 -20.52 4.09
N GLU A 464 14.58 -20.50 4.29
CA GLU A 464 15.55 -20.07 3.27
C GLU A 464 15.37 -20.86 1.97
N GLU A 465 15.29 -22.19 2.06
CA GLU A 465 15.07 -23.04 0.89
C GLU A 465 13.71 -22.76 0.22
N ALA A 466 12.65 -22.61 1.02
CA ALA A 466 11.33 -22.32 0.48
C ALA A 466 11.27 -20.98 -0.26
N LEU A 467 12.03 -19.98 0.17
CA LEU A 467 12.15 -18.67 -0.50
C LEU A 467 13.01 -18.77 -1.76
N ARG A 468 14.17 -19.41 -1.67
CA ARG A 468 15.11 -19.60 -2.80
C ARG A 468 14.46 -20.36 -3.96
N ASP A 469 13.68 -21.40 -3.64
CA ASP A 469 13.05 -22.26 -4.64
C ASP A 469 11.70 -21.71 -5.13
N GLY A 470 11.27 -20.53 -4.63
CA GLY A 470 9.98 -19.91 -4.97
C GLY A 470 8.77 -20.75 -4.53
N ARG A 471 8.93 -21.58 -3.49
CA ARG A 471 7.84 -22.37 -2.88
C ARG A 471 6.81 -21.46 -2.22
N ILE A 472 7.28 -20.44 -1.52
CA ILE A 472 6.49 -19.31 -1.04
C ILE A 472 7.03 -18.02 -1.67
N ARG A 473 6.20 -16.97 -1.72
CA ARG A 473 6.59 -15.72 -2.37
C ARG A 473 7.62 -14.94 -1.58
N ALA A 474 7.35 -14.75 -0.30
CA ALA A 474 8.13 -13.86 0.56
C ALA A 474 7.94 -14.20 2.04
N ALA A 475 8.82 -13.67 2.89
CA ALA A 475 8.68 -13.74 4.34
C ALA A 475 9.01 -12.41 5.04
N GLY A 476 8.28 -12.10 6.10
CA GLY A 476 8.59 -11.03 7.04
C GLY A 476 8.84 -11.60 8.44
N LEU A 477 9.99 -11.32 9.03
CA LEU A 477 10.41 -11.86 10.31
C LEU A 477 10.73 -10.71 11.27
N ASP A 478 9.98 -10.57 12.35
CA ASP A 478 10.39 -9.71 13.48
C ASP A 478 11.27 -10.48 14.49
N VAL A 479 11.27 -11.80 14.39
CA VAL A 479 11.97 -12.72 15.30
C VAL A 479 12.62 -13.82 14.49
N THR A 480 13.77 -14.30 14.96
CA THR A 480 14.55 -15.39 14.33
C THR A 480 15.03 -16.37 15.40
N ASP A 481 15.49 -17.55 15.00
CA ASP A 481 16.15 -18.48 15.91
C ASP A 481 17.36 -19.09 15.18
N PRO A 482 18.61 -18.79 15.58
CA PRO A 482 19.01 -17.92 16.70
C PRO A 482 18.62 -16.44 16.51
N GLU A 483 18.65 -15.66 17.60
CA GLU A 483 18.31 -14.23 17.61
C GLU A 483 19.44 -13.39 18.24
N PRO A 484 20.15 -12.53 17.48
CA PRO A 484 20.03 -12.31 16.03
C PRO A 484 20.61 -13.47 15.20
N LEU A 485 20.24 -13.52 13.91
CA LEU A 485 20.94 -14.38 12.94
C LEU A 485 22.39 -13.91 12.73
N PRO A 486 23.30 -14.81 12.30
CA PRO A 486 24.61 -14.42 11.78
C PRO A 486 24.48 -13.34 10.69
N THR A 487 25.32 -12.32 10.71
CA THR A 487 25.23 -11.17 9.79
C THR A 487 25.46 -11.55 8.32
N ASP A 488 26.08 -12.70 8.06
CA ASP A 488 26.30 -13.29 6.73
C ASP A 488 25.22 -14.30 6.32
N HIS A 489 24.15 -14.45 7.11
CA HIS A 489 23.07 -15.38 6.79
C HIS A 489 22.38 -15.01 5.45
N PRO A 490 22.15 -15.97 4.53
CA PRO A 490 21.63 -15.68 3.18
C PRO A 490 20.32 -14.89 3.15
N LEU A 491 19.39 -15.16 4.08
CA LEU A 491 18.13 -14.43 4.22
C LEU A 491 18.26 -12.89 4.25
N PHE A 492 19.35 -12.32 4.76
CA PHE A 492 19.55 -10.87 4.77
C PHE A 492 19.72 -10.27 3.36
N SER A 493 20.13 -11.09 2.39
CA SER A 493 20.41 -10.71 1.00
C SER A 493 19.26 -11.04 0.03
N MET A 494 18.19 -11.68 0.51
CA MET A 494 17.07 -12.08 -0.32
C MET A 494 16.06 -10.94 -0.48
N ASP A 495 15.78 -10.51 -1.71
CA ASP A 495 14.80 -9.44 -2.00
C ASP A 495 13.37 -9.77 -1.53
N ASN A 496 13.07 -11.06 -1.33
CA ASN A 496 11.79 -11.54 -0.83
C ASN A 496 11.80 -11.92 0.66
N CYS A 497 12.78 -11.44 1.44
CA CYS A 497 12.80 -11.58 2.89
C CYS A 497 13.02 -10.22 3.56
N VAL A 498 12.21 -9.92 4.58
CA VAL A 498 12.41 -8.75 5.44
C VAL A 498 12.63 -9.23 6.87
N ILE A 499 13.75 -8.83 7.48
CA ILE A 499 14.09 -9.15 8.86
C ILE A 499 14.15 -7.87 9.68
N LEU A 500 13.44 -7.84 10.80
CA LEU A 500 13.44 -6.75 11.76
C LEU A 500 14.09 -7.20 13.08
N PRO A 501 14.72 -6.28 13.81
CA PRO A 501 15.44 -6.60 15.04
C PRO A 501 14.51 -6.62 16.27
N HIS A 502 13.45 -7.44 16.21
CA HIS A 502 12.47 -7.63 17.30
C HIS A 502 11.86 -6.33 17.84
N ILE A 503 11.28 -5.56 16.92
CA ILE A 503 10.72 -4.24 17.20
C ILE A 503 9.19 -4.25 17.30
N GLY A 504 8.52 -5.41 17.26
CA GLY A 504 7.06 -5.53 17.29
C GLY A 504 6.40 -4.71 18.41
N SER A 505 7.02 -4.67 19.59
CA SER A 505 6.58 -3.90 20.77
C SER A 505 7.29 -2.55 20.97
N ALA A 506 8.25 -2.16 20.11
CA ALA A 506 9.09 -0.99 20.30
C ALA A 506 8.37 0.32 19.93
N THR A 507 7.58 0.85 20.86
CA THR A 507 7.09 2.24 20.86
C THR A 507 7.36 2.87 22.22
N TYR A 508 7.58 4.19 22.25
CA TYR A 508 7.80 4.90 23.51
C TYR A 508 6.65 4.66 24.49
N ALA A 509 5.40 4.84 24.05
CA ALA A 509 4.21 4.61 24.87
C ALA A 509 4.13 3.19 25.46
N THR A 510 4.45 2.15 24.67
CA THR A 510 4.46 0.77 25.16
C THR A 510 5.56 0.55 26.19
N ARG A 511 6.77 1.07 25.95
CA ARG A 511 7.91 0.90 26.87
C ARG A 511 7.70 1.64 28.18
N ASP A 512 7.14 2.84 28.13
CA ASP A 512 6.81 3.63 29.32
C ASP A 512 5.70 2.96 30.13
N LEU A 513 4.69 2.37 29.48
CA LEU A 513 3.65 1.60 30.16
C LEU A 513 4.22 0.34 30.83
N MET A 514 5.14 -0.37 30.17
CA MET A 514 5.83 -1.52 30.77
C MET A 514 6.62 -1.09 32.00
N ALA A 515 7.43 -0.03 31.90
CA ALA A 515 8.22 0.50 33.01
C ALA A 515 7.32 0.94 34.18
N SER A 516 6.25 1.68 33.90
CA SER A 516 5.28 2.13 34.92
C SER A 516 4.59 0.95 35.62
N THR A 517 4.25 -0.10 34.87
CA THR A 517 3.65 -1.33 35.43
C THR A 517 4.64 -2.04 36.36
N THR A 518 5.91 -2.12 35.96
CA THR A 518 6.97 -2.70 36.80
C THR A 518 7.16 -1.90 38.08
N GLU A 519 7.25 -0.57 37.98
CA GLU A 519 7.36 0.33 39.14
C GLU A 519 6.16 0.15 40.09
N GLN A 520 4.95 0.12 39.55
CA GLN A 520 3.73 -0.06 40.33
C GLN A 520 3.70 -1.43 41.03
N ASN A 521 4.09 -2.51 40.36
CA ASN A 521 4.18 -3.83 40.98
C ASN A 521 5.16 -3.84 42.15
N ILE A 522 6.36 -3.27 41.98
CA ILE A 522 7.36 -3.17 43.04
C ILE A 522 6.82 -2.33 44.21
N GLY A 523 6.22 -1.18 43.92
CA GLY A 523 5.62 -0.31 44.93
C GLY A 523 4.50 -1.00 45.72
N ASN A 524 3.56 -1.65 45.02
CA ASN A 524 2.47 -2.39 45.63
C ASN A 524 2.98 -3.48 46.57
N PHE A 525 3.98 -4.27 46.13
CA PHE A 525 4.57 -5.32 46.93
C PHE A 525 5.11 -4.81 48.28
N PHE A 526 5.91 -3.73 48.27
CA PHE A 526 6.45 -3.15 49.50
C PHE A 526 5.41 -2.48 50.40
N GLN A 527 4.23 -2.15 49.85
CA GLN A 527 3.11 -1.59 50.60
C GLN A 527 2.13 -2.67 51.10
N GLY A 528 2.36 -3.95 50.80
CA GLY A 528 1.43 -5.03 51.12
C GLY A 528 0.13 -5.02 50.29
N ILE A 529 0.17 -4.38 49.11
CA ILE A 529 -0.93 -4.33 48.13
C ILE A 529 -0.65 -5.41 47.05
N GLU A 530 -1.70 -6.06 46.53
CA GLU A 530 -1.54 -7.02 45.43
C GLU A 530 -0.92 -6.34 44.19
N MET A 531 0.05 -7.00 43.56
CA MET A 531 0.66 -6.50 42.34
C MET A 531 -0.37 -6.52 41.20
N VAL A 532 -0.35 -5.50 40.34
CA VAL A 532 -1.27 -5.37 39.20
C VAL A 532 -1.07 -6.50 38.19
N ALA A 533 0.15 -6.97 38.06
CA ALA A 533 0.50 -8.11 37.22
C ALA A 533 1.49 -9.03 37.94
N GLU A 534 1.00 -9.84 38.88
CA GLU A 534 1.76 -10.91 39.52
C GLU A 534 1.79 -12.16 38.66
N LEU A 535 2.98 -12.72 38.45
CA LEU A 535 3.12 -14.09 37.94
C LEU A 535 2.82 -15.05 39.09
N LYS A 536 1.65 -15.70 39.05
CA LYS A 536 1.30 -16.72 40.04
C LYS A 536 1.94 -18.04 39.61
N PHE A 537 2.92 -18.52 40.36
CA PHE A 537 3.63 -19.77 40.03
C PHE A 537 2.68 -20.98 39.91
N ALA A 538 1.55 -20.97 40.61
CA ALA A 538 0.52 -22.00 40.52
C ALA A 538 -0.20 -22.03 39.15
N ASP A 539 -0.13 -20.93 38.39
CA ASP A 539 -0.74 -20.80 37.06
C ASP A 539 0.27 -21.12 35.93
N LEU A 540 1.54 -21.39 36.27
CA LEU A 540 2.54 -21.88 35.32
C LEU A 540 2.35 -23.39 35.14
N SER A 541 2.38 -23.85 33.89
CA SER A 541 2.54 -25.28 33.62
C SER A 541 3.93 -25.74 34.03
N ASP A 542 4.11 -27.03 34.31
CA ASP A 542 5.41 -27.70 34.57
C ASP A 542 6.43 -27.56 33.41
N GLU A 543 6.09 -26.83 32.35
CA GLU A 543 6.89 -26.61 31.14
C GLU A 543 7.77 -25.35 31.20
N TYR A 544 7.57 -24.46 32.19
CA TYR A 544 8.44 -23.32 32.50
C TYR A 544 9.39 -23.65 33.65
#